data_AF-A0A5B7HPY1-F1
#
_entry.id   AF-A0A5B7HPY1-F1
#
_cell.length_a   1.000
_cell.length_b   1.000
_cell.length_c   1.000
_cell.angle_alpha   90.00
_cell.angle_beta   90.00
_cell.angle_gamma   90.00
#
_symmetry.space_group_name_H-M   'P 1'
#
loop_
_entity.id
_entity.type
_entity.pdbx_description
1 polymer ?
#
loop_
_entity_poly.entity_id
_entity_poly.type
_entity_poly.pdbx_seq_one_letter_code
_entity_poly.pdbx_strand_id
1 'polypeptide(L)'
;MEASKCLRISKTFDDAYRSELSCIFMNDLEHLMGYSPIGPRYQSLVLDAMYSLLSASPPPGRKLLVVCTSKRRSVLEELGLLSAFTAVIRVPYIAHVEDVRLVLEESQAMSPDEIEAVLKHIRHGKIFVGVKKLLGLLDSMRVMKGVDWRKRVASFVNLLEDEGVYTPEL
;
A
#
# COMPACT_ATOMS: atom_id res chain seq x y z
N MET A 1 23.78 -6.02 -9.19
CA MET A 1 24.81 -5.43 -8.31
C MET A 1 24.34 -4.06 -7.83
N GLU A 2 24.74 -3.65 -6.63
CA GLU A 2 24.32 -2.39 -5.98
C GLU A 2 24.64 -1.15 -6.82
N ALA A 3 25.84 -1.10 -7.41
CA ALA A 3 26.27 0.00 -8.27
C ALA A 3 25.34 0.24 -9.47
N SER A 4 24.82 -0.83 -10.09
CA SER A 4 23.88 -0.71 -11.21
C SER A 4 22.53 -0.14 -10.76
N LYS A 5 22.06 -0.47 -9.54
CA LYS A 5 20.85 0.16 -8.98
C LYS A 5 21.07 1.65 -8.73
N CYS A 6 22.19 2.01 -8.10
CA CYS A 6 22.53 3.40 -7.82
C CYS A 6 22.58 4.23 -9.11
N LEU A 7 23.28 3.73 -10.13
CA LEU A 7 23.36 4.39 -11.43
C LEU A 7 21.98 4.61 -12.07
N ARG A 8 21.09 3.62 -11.98
CA ARG A 8 19.71 3.76 -12.50
C ARG A 8 18.91 4.81 -11.74
N ILE A 9 19.04 4.86 -10.41
CA ILE A 9 18.36 5.86 -9.58
C ILE A 9 18.89 7.26 -9.92
N SER A 10 20.22 7.46 -9.89
CA SER A 10 20.84 8.74 -10.25
C SER A 10 20.44 9.21 -11.64
N LYS A 11 20.49 8.32 -12.64
CA LYS A 11 20.05 8.65 -14.00
C LYS A 11 18.59 9.11 -14.05
N THR A 12 17.71 8.49 -13.27
CA THR A 12 16.30 8.89 -13.21
C THR A 12 16.13 10.32 -12.70
N PHE A 13 16.92 10.72 -11.69
CA PHE A 13 16.94 12.10 -11.21
C PHE A 13 17.56 13.06 -12.23
N ASP A 14 18.67 12.68 -12.86
CA ASP A 14 19.32 13.48 -13.90
C ASP A 14 18.38 13.75 -15.09
N ASP A 15 17.62 12.74 -15.51
CA ASP A 15 16.62 12.88 -16.57
C ASP A 15 15.45 13.76 -16.11
N ALA A 16 15.01 13.64 -14.85
CA ALA A 16 13.94 14.48 -14.28
C ALA A 16 14.31 15.96 -14.19
N TYR A 17 15.59 16.29 -13.96
CA TYR A 17 16.07 17.67 -13.93
C TYR A 17 16.06 18.39 -15.29
N ARG A 18 15.90 17.64 -16.39
CA ARG A 18 15.80 18.21 -17.75
C ARG A 18 14.42 18.80 -18.03
N SER A 19 13.39 18.45 -17.24
CA SER A 19 12.03 19.00 -17.35
C SER A 19 11.83 20.16 -16.39
N GLU A 20 11.04 21.17 -16.78
CA GLU A 20 10.67 22.30 -15.90
C GLU A 20 9.89 21.82 -14.66
N LEU A 21 8.98 20.86 -14.88
CA LEU A 21 8.22 20.17 -13.85
C LEU A 21 8.41 18.67 -14.03
N SER A 22 8.80 17.97 -12.96
CA SER A 22 8.95 16.51 -12.97
C SER A 22 8.41 15.88 -11.69
N CYS A 23 7.98 14.62 -11.82
CA CYS A 23 7.55 13.80 -10.70
C CYS A 23 8.23 12.43 -10.80
N ILE A 24 8.86 11.99 -9.72
CA ILE A 24 9.46 10.65 -9.60
C ILE A 24 8.64 9.85 -8.59
N PHE A 25 8.28 8.62 -8.97
CA PHE A 25 7.62 7.67 -8.07
C PHE A 25 8.58 6.53 -7.73
N MET A 26 8.95 6.40 -6.45
CA MET A 26 9.83 5.34 -5.95
C MET A 26 9.04 4.39 -5.06
N ASN A 27 8.68 3.23 -5.60
CA ASN A 27 7.87 2.25 -4.88
C ASN A 27 8.73 1.32 -4.01
N ASP A 28 8.22 0.97 -2.82
CA ASP A 28 8.78 -0.06 -1.94
C ASP A 28 10.25 0.20 -1.58
N LEU A 29 10.49 1.29 -0.84
CA LEU A 29 11.83 1.76 -0.51
C LEU A 29 12.67 0.70 0.22
N GLU A 30 12.06 -0.08 1.11
CA GLU A 30 12.74 -1.18 1.80
C GLU A 30 13.32 -2.19 0.78
N HIS A 31 12.56 -2.56 -0.25
CA HIS A 31 13.06 -3.44 -1.30
C HIS A 31 14.14 -2.76 -2.17
N LEU A 32 13.95 -1.47 -2.49
CA LEU A 32 14.91 -0.72 -3.29
C LEU A 32 16.30 -0.68 -2.63
N MET A 33 16.31 -0.39 -1.32
CA MET A 33 17.50 -0.40 -0.46
C MET A 33 18.00 -1.82 -0.13
N GLY A 34 17.35 -2.87 -0.63
CA GLY A 34 17.70 -4.26 -0.37
C GLY A 34 17.63 -4.64 1.10
N TYR A 35 16.67 -4.07 1.84
CA TYR A 35 16.44 -4.39 3.23
C TYR A 35 16.01 -5.85 3.41
N SER A 36 16.66 -6.54 4.34
CA SER A 36 16.25 -7.87 4.82
C SER A 36 16.11 -7.85 6.35
N PRO A 37 14.98 -8.31 6.92
CA PRO A 37 14.80 -8.35 8.36
C PRO A 37 15.63 -9.44 9.05
N ILE A 38 16.09 -10.47 8.31
CA ILE A 38 16.90 -11.56 8.88
C ILE A 38 18.37 -11.16 8.87
N GLY A 39 18.89 -10.87 10.08
CA GLY A 39 20.19 -10.24 10.25
C GLY A 39 20.16 -8.89 9.56
N PRO A 40 19.51 -7.87 10.18
CA PRO A 40 19.08 -6.64 9.53
C PRO A 40 20.19 -6.08 8.65
N ARG A 41 19.96 -6.13 7.34
CA ARG A 41 20.92 -5.76 6.30
C ARG A 41 20.23 -4.87 5.29
N TYR A 42 21.03 -3.99 4.69
CA TYR A 42 20.62 -3.09 3.64
C TYR A 42 21.86 -2.77 2.77
N GLN A 43 21.61 -2.24 1.59
CA GLN A 43 22.64 -1.85 0.63
C GLN A 43 23.04 -0.41 0.94
N SER A 44 24.10 -0.22 1.74
CA SER A 44 24.52 1.11 2.22
C SER A 44 24.72 2.11 1.09
N LEU A 45 25.33 1.67 -0.03
CA LEU A 45 25.51 2.53 -1.21
C LEU A 45 24.19 3.05 -1.78
N VAL A 46 23.14 2.24 -1.77
CA VAL A 46 21.81 2.65 -2.25
C VAL A 46 21.16 3.62 -1.26
N LEU A 47 21.29 3.36 0.04
CA LEU A 47 20.78 4.25 1.10
C LEU A 47 21.45 5.63 1.03
N ASP A 48 22.79 5.68 0.92
CA ASP A 48 23.56 6.92 0.82
C ASP A 48 23.18 7.72 -0.44
N ALA A 49 23.03 7.03 -1.58
CA ALA A 49 22.58 7.65 -2.81
C ALA A 49 21.17 8.24 -2.66
N MET A 50 20.25 7.50 -2.03
CA MET A 50 18.90 7.99 -1.78
C MET A 50 18.89 9.21 -0.85
N TYR A 51 19.68 9.21 0.21
CA TYR A 51 19.81 10.37 1.10
C TYR A 51 20.26 11.61 0.35
N SER A 52 21.31 11.47 -0.46
CA SER A 52 21.84 12.57 -1.28
C SER A 52 20.78 13.09 -2.25
N LEU A 53 20.12 12.21 -2.99
CA LEU A 53 19.15 12.59 -4.01
C LEU A 53 17.85 13.16 -3.45
N LEU A 54 17.36 12.62 -2.32
CA LEU A 54 16.12 13.10 -1.68
C LEU A 54 16.31 14.43 -0.94
N SER A 55 17.53 14.71 -0.47
CA SER A 55 17.85 15.97 0.23
C SER A 55 18.29 17.08 -0.73
N ALA A 56 18.62 16.75 -1.99
CA ALA A 56 19.07 17.72 -2.98
C ALA A 56 17.90 18.56 -3.51
N SER A 57 18.14 19.87 -3.66
CA SER A 57 17.21 20.73 -4.40
C SER A 57 17.42 20.57 -5.91
N PRO A 58 16.34 20.61 -6.72
CA PRO A 58 16.48 20.60 -8.17
C PRO A 58 17.21 21.89 -8.65
N PRO A 59 17.81 21.87 -9.86
CA PRO A 59 18.46 23.04 -10.43
C PRO A 59 17.53 24.27 -10.50
N PRO A 60 18.09 25.50 -10.52
CA PRO A 60 17.28 26.72 -10.62
C PRO A 60 16.32 26.70 -11.80
N GLY A 61 15.08 27.14 -11.56
CA GLY A 61 14.02 27.14 -12.58
C GLY A 61 13.36 25.78 -12.81
N ARG A 62 13.74 24.72 -12.08
CA ARG A 62 13.14 23.39 -12.16
C ARG A 62 12.40 23.04 -10.87
N LYS A 63 11.32 22.26 -10.97
CA LYS A 63 10.58 21.72 -9.82
C LYS A 63 10.46 20.21 -9.92
N LEU A 64 10.77 19.54 -8.83
CA LEU A 64 10.71 18.09 -8.71
C LEU A 64 9.82 17.69 -7.52
N LEU A 65 8.84 16.83 -7.77
CA LEU A 65 8.11 16.11 -6.72
C LEU A 65 8.62 14.67 -6.67
N VAL A 66 9.01 14.20 -5.49
CA VAL A 66 9.35 12.78 -5.29
C VAL A 66 8.32 12.16 -4.37
N VAL A 67 7.65 11.13 -4.85
CA VAL A 67 6.68 10.34 -4.08
C VAL A 67 7.26 8.96 -3.86
N CYS A 68 7.39 8.58 -2.59
CA CYS A 68 7.91 7.28 -2.21
C CYS A 68 6.86 6.47 -1.45
N THR A 69 6.90 5.14 -1.56
CA THR A 69 6.07 4.24 -0.76
C THR A 69 6.93 3.30 0.09
N SER A 70 6.44 2.98 1.27
CA SER A 70 7.04 1.97 2.14
C SER A 70 5.97 1.30 2.99
N LYS A 71 6.17 0.01 3.27
CA LYS A 71 5.34 -0.75 4.23
C LYS A 71 5.98 -0.76 5.62
N ARG A 72 7.21 -0.24 5.77
CA ARG A 72 8.03 -0.35 6.98
C ARG A 72 8.52 1.01 7.45
N ARG A 73 7.60 1.84 7.96
CA ARG A 73 7.94 3.16 8.50
C ARG A 73 9.07 3.11 9.53
N SER A 74 9.01 2.18 10.48
CA SER A 74 10.01 2.06 11.55
C SER A 74 11.42 1.82 11.00
N VAL A 75 11.55 1.04 9.93
CA VAL A 75 12.84 0.82 9.27
C VAL A 75 13.36 2.11 8.64
N LEU A 76 12.51 2.90 7.99
CA LEU A 76 12.92 4.20 7.45
C LEU A 76 13.31 5.19 8.55
N GLU A 77 12.69 5.09 9.73
CA GLU A 77 13.00 5.91 10.90
C GLU A 77 14.34 5.52 11.52
N GLU A 78 14.56 4.23 11.74
CA GLU A 78 15.83 3.66 12.24
C GLU A 78 17.00 3.97 11.31
N LEU A 79 16.77 3.89 9.99
CA LEU A 79 17.77 4.27 8.98
C LEU A 79 17.89 5.78 8.81
N GLY A 80 17.11 6.59 9.54
CA GLY A 80 17.09 8.05 9.51
C GLY A 80 16.53 8.68 8.22
N LEU A 81 16.04 7.88 7.28
CA LEU A 81 15.66 8.34 5.95
C LEU A 81 14.36 9.17 5.97
N LEU A 82 13.51 8.97 6.99
CA LEU A 82 12.27 9.75 7.13
C LEU A 82 12.52 11.26 7.19
N SER A 83 13.65 11.72 7.73
CA SER A 83 13.95 13.14 7.83
C SER A 83 14.28 13.80 6.48
N ALA A 84 14.57 13.01 5.44
CA ALA A 84 14.78 13.52 4.09
C ALA A 84 13.47 13.90 3.39
N PHE A 85 12.31 13.45 3.90
CA PHE A 85 11.00 13.74 3.31
C PHE A 85 10.38 15.00 3.90
N THR A 86 9.84 15.86 3.04
CA THR A 86 9.12 17.08 3.43
C THR A 86 7.74 16.78 4.04
N ALA A 87 7.15 15.65 3.70
CA ALA A 87 5.88 15.18 4.24
C ALA A 87 5.83 13.65 4.27
N VAL A 88 5.18 13.11 5.30
CA VAL A 88 4.91 11.67 5.40
C VAL A 88 3.42 11.46 5.62
N ILE A 89 2.77 10.80 4.66
CA ILE A 89 1.33 10.53 4.70
C ILE A 89 1.12 9.07 5.12
N ARG A 90 0.37 8.86 6.21
CA ARG A 90 -0.03 7.52 6.63
C ARG A 90 -1.21 7.05 5.78
N VAL A 91 -1.09 5.89 5.17
CA VAL A 91 -2.21 5.18 4.51
C VAL A 91 -2.69 4.09 5.47
N PRO A 92 -3.83 4.29 6.16
CA PRO A 92 -4.32 3.31 7.13
C PRO A 92 -4.93 2.09 6.43
N TYR A 93 -5.03 0.99 7.19
CA TYR A 93 -5.89 -0.14 6.83
C TYR A 93 -7.36 0.27 7.00
N ILE A 94 -8.26 -0.42 6.29
CA ILE A 94 -9.70 -0.32 6.54
C ILE A 94 -9.97 -0.89 7.93
N ALA A 95 -10.62 -0.08 8.76
CA ALA A 95 -11.01 -0.44 10.12
C ALA A 95 -12.48 -0.16 10.43
N HIS A 96 -13.18 0.58 9.56
CA HIS A 96 -14.57 0.96 9.73
C HIS A 96 -15.47 0.22 8.75
N VAL A 97 -16.69 -0.11 9.18
CA VAL A 97 -17.68 -0.84 8.38
C VAL A 97 -18.09 -0.01 7.16
N GLU A 98 -18.13 1.32 7.31
CA GLU A 98 -18.45 2.28 6.25
C GLU A 98 -17.41 2.26 5.12
N ASP A 99 -16.13 2.12 5.46
CA ASP A 99 -15.06 2.00 4.47
C ASP A 99 -15.15 0.65 3.72
N VAL A 100 -15.55 -0.43 4.41
CA VAL A 100 -15.84 -1.71 3.76
C VAL A 100 -17.01 -1.57 2.79
N ARG A 101 -18.11 -0.92 3.21
CA ARG A 101 -19.27 -0.63 2.35
C ARG A 101 -18.83 0.02 1.04
N LEU A 102 -18.03 1.08 1.12
CA LEU A 102 -17.52 1.78 -0.06
C LEU A 102 -16.77 0.84 -1.01
N VAL A 103 -15.89 -0.02 -0.48
CA VAL A 103 -15.16 -0.99 -1.33
C VAL A 103 -16.11 -2.02 -1.96
N LEU A 104 -17.09 -2.52 -1.21
CA LEU A 104 -18.06 -3.49 -1.72
C LEU A 104 -18.92 -2.88 -2.84
N GLU A 105 -19.44 -1.67 -2.64
CA GLU A 105 -20.27 -0.95 -3.61
C GLU A 105 -19.48 -0.64 -4.89
N GLU A 106 -18.29 -0.05 -4.78
CA GLU A 106 -17.43 0.28 -5.92
C GLU A 106 -16.93 -0.97 -6.67
N SER A 107 -16.81 -2.12 -6.00
CA SER A 107 -16.38 -3.35 -6.65
C SER A 107 -17.40 -3.92 -7.64
N GLN A 108 -18.69 -3.59 -7.48
CA GLN A 108 -19.81 -4.16 -8.25
C GLN A 108 -19.83 -5.71 -8.26
N ALA A 109 -19.24 -6.36 -7.24
CA ALA A 109 -19.19 -7.81 -7.13
C ALA A 109 -20.45 -8.43 -6.48
N MET A 110 -21.23 -7.59 -5.79
CA MET A 110 -22.39 -7.97 -4.98
C MET A 110 -23.60 -7.10 -5.32
N SER A 111 -24.81 -7.61 -5.07
CA SER A 111 -26.02 -6.79 -5.09
C SER A 111 -26.13 -5.92 -3.81
N PRO A 112 -26.97 -4.87 -3.80
CA PRO A 112 -27.19 -4.07 -2.59
C PRO A 112 -27.66 -4.89 -1.38
N ASP A 113 -28.50 -5.91 -1.60
CA ASP A 113 -28.98 -6.80 -0.54
C ASP A 113 -27.86 -7.68 0.04
N GLU A 114 -26.95 -8.17 -0.82
CA GLU A 114 -25.79 -8.94 -0.40
C GLU A 114 -24.83 -8.08 0.44
N ILE A 115 -24.60 -6.84 0.00
CA ILE A 115 -23.76 -5.87 0.74
C ILE A 115 -24.35 -5.62 2.13
N GLU A 116 -25.65 -5.30 2.22
CA GLU A 116 -26.27 -5.02 3.51
C GLU A 116 -26.23 -6.23 4.46
N ALA A 117 -26.37 -7.44 3.92
CA ALA A 117 -26.24 -8.67 4.70
C ALA A 117 -24.81 -8.88 5.24
N VAL A 118 -23.77 -8.62 4.43
CA VAL A 118 -22.37 -8.66 4.87
C VAL A 118 -22.10 -7.62 5.94
N LEU A 119 -22.54 -6.37 5.72
CA LEU A 119 -22.31 -5.26 6.65
C LEU A 119 -22.99 -5.49 7.99
N LYS A 120 -24.20 -6.07 7.99
CA LYS A 120 -24.89 -6.46 9.21
C LYS A 120 -24.11 -7.51 10.00
N HIS A 121 -23.46 -8.46 9.32
CA HIS A 121 -22.65 -9.49 9.98
C HIS A 121 -21.40 -8.91 10.64
N ILE A 122 -20.68 -8.05 9.92
CA ILE A 122 -19.39 -7.50 10.40
C ILE A 122 -19.54 -6.30 11.35
N ARG A 123 -20.79 -5.87 11.63
CA ARG A 123 -21.08 -4.65 12.41
C ARG A 123 -20.50 -4.67 13.83
N HIS A 124 -20.45 -5.86 14.45
CA HIS A 124 -20.07 -6.04 15.85
C HIS A 124 -18.75 -6.81 15.97
N GLY A 125 -17.70 -6.27 15.35
CA GLY A 125 -16.37 -6.81 15.47
C GLY A 125 -15.29 -5.90 14.91
N LYS A 126 -14.06 -6.39 14.91
CA LYS A 126 -12.89 -5.66 14.44
C LYS A 126 -12.61 -5.99 12.99
N ILE A 127 -12.38 -4.94 12.20
CA ILE A 127 -11.98 -5.05 10.79
C ILE A 127 -10.54 -4.58 10.68
N PHE A 128 -9.72 -5.33 9.94
CA PHE A 128 -8.36 -4.90 9.63
C PHE A 128 -7.92 -5.47 8.29
N VAL A 129 -8.07 -4.69 7.22
CA VAL A 129 -7.75 -5.16 5.86
C VAL A 129 -7.29 -4.04 4.95
N GLY A 130 -6.34 -4.36 4.07
CA GLY A 130 -5.94 -3.44 3.00
C GLY A 130 -6.88 -3.61 1.81
N VAL A 131 -7.22 -2.50 1.14
CA VAL A 131 -8.13 -2.49 -0.03
C VAL A 131 -7.79 -3.61 -1.03
N LYS A 132 -6.49 -3.78 -1.36
CA LYS A 132 -6.04 -4.82 -2.29
C LYS A 132 -6.38 -6.25 -1.83
N LYS A 133 -6.25 -6.57 -0.53
CA LYS A 133 -6.60 -7.89 0.00
C LYS A 133 -8.12 -8.08 -0.08
N LEU A 134 -8.91 -7.10 0.34
CA LEU A 134 -10.37 -7.16 0.29
C LEU A 134 -10.88 -7.35 -1.15
N LEU A 135 -10.34 -6.62 -2.12
CA LEU A 135 -10.65 -6.80 -3.55
C LEU A 135 -10.30 -8.22 -4.05
N GLY A 136 -9.18 -8.78 -3.61
CA GLY A 136 -8.82 -10.16 -3.93
C GLY A 136 -9.81 -11.19 -3.35
N LEU A 137 -10.30 -10.98 -2.13
CA LEU A 137 -11.34 -11.84 -1.56
C LEU A 137 -12.66 -11.72 -2.31
N LEU A 138 -12.98 -10.54 -2.83
CA LEU A 138 -14.19 -10.29 -3.62
C LEU A 138 -14.21 -11.04 -4.96
N ASP A 139 -13.07 -11.48 -5.48
CA ASP A 139 -13.05 -12.31 -6.69
C ASP A 139 -13.79 -13.64 -6.48
N SER A 140 -13.84 -14.18 -5.25
CA SER A 140 -14.66 -15.35 -4.92
C SER A 140 -16.14 -15.12 -5.22
N MET A 141 -16.65 -13.90 -4.98
CA MET A 141 -18.03 -13.53 -5.26
C MET A 141 -18.33 -13.49 -6.76
N ARG A 142 -17.34 -13.14 -7.58
CA ARG A 142 -17.47 -13.13 -9.05
C ARG A 142 -17.53 -14.55 -9.62
N VAL A 143 -16.82 -15.49 -9.01
CA VAL A 143 -16.82 -16.91 -9.41
C VAL A 143 -18.15 -17.57 -9.04
N MET A 144 -18.75 -17.22 -7.90
CA MET A 144 -20.02 -17.78 -7.45
C MET A 144 -21.27 -17.18 -8.12
N LYS A 145 -21.14 -16.58 -9.31
CA LYS A 145 -22.30 -16.06 -10.06
C LYS A 145 -23.31 -17.17 -10.36
N GLY A 146 -24.60 -16.88 -10.14
CA GLY A 146 -25.69 -17.84 -10.33
C GLY A 146 -25.95 -18.77 -9.14
N VAL A 147 -25.14 -18.70 -8.08
CA VAL A 147 -25.42 -19.35 -6.79
C VAL A 147 -26.41 -18.51 -5.99
N ASP A 148 -27.23 -19.16 -5.16
CA ASP A 148 -28.11 -18.49 -4.19
C ASP A 148 -27.36 -17.45 -3.36
N TRP A 149 -27.92 -16.23 -3.29
CA TRP A 149 -27.25 -15.07 -2.70
C TRP A 149 -26.92 -15.27 -1.21
N ARG A 150 -27.75 -16.00 -0.45
CA ARG A 150 -27.49 -16.27 0.97
C ARG A 150 -26.26 -17.16 1.14
N LYS A 151 -26.07 -18.15 0.25
CA LYS A 151 -24.87 -18.99 0.24
C LYS A 151 -23.62 -18.21 -0.15
N ARG A 152 -23.74 -17.28 -1.11
CA ARG A 152 -22.64 -16.39 -1.51
C ARG A 152 -22.20 -15.52 -0.32
N VAL A 153 -23.15 -14.86 0.34
CA VAL A 153 -22.89 -14.02 1.53
C VAL A 153 -22.25 -14.84 2.65
N ALA A 154 -22.82 -16.00 3.00
CA ALA A 154 -22.27 -16.85 4.06
C ALA A 154 -20.84 -17.30 3.74
N SER A 155 -20.57 -17.68 2.48
CA SER A 155 -19.21 -18.06 2.05
C SER A 155 -18.23 -16.90 2.16
N PHE A 156 -18.64 -15.69 1.77
CA PHE A 156 -17.76 -14.52 1.85
C PHE A 156 -17.49 -14.10 3.28
N VAL A 157 -18.51 -14.11 4.13
CA VAL A 157 -18.36 -13.81 5.56
C VAL A 157 -17.39 -14.78 6.24
N ASN A 158 -17.54 -16.08 5.99
CA ASN A 158 -16.60 -17.08 6.51
C ASN A 158 -15.18 -16.81 6.00
N LEU A 159 -15.04 -16.45 4.73
CA LEU A 159 -13.74 -16.10 4.15
C LEU A 159 -13.12 -14.86 4.82
N LEU A 160 -13.92 -13.85 5.21
CA LEU A 160 -13.41 -12.70 5.95
C LEU A 160 -12.88 -13.09 7.34
N GLU A 161 -13.53 -14.03 8.02
CA GLU A 161 -13.09 -14.55 9.32
C GLU A 161 -11.83 -15.41 9.18
N ASP A 162 -11.83 -16.37 8.25
CA ASP A 162 -10.71 -17.29 7.98
C ASP A 162 -9.43 -16.54 7.60
N GLU A 163 -9.56 -15.44 6.85
CA GLU A 163 -8.44 -14.60 6.41
C GLU A 163 -8.02 -13.55 7.45
N GLY A 164 -8.64 -13.54 8.63
CA GLY A 164 -8.39 -12.58 9.71
C GLY A 164 -8.72 -11.13 9.34
N VAL A 165 -9.56 -10.92 8.34
CA VAL A 165 -10.03 -9.59 7.93
C VAL A 165 -11.07 -9.06 8.91
N TYR A 166 -11.93 -9.96 9.41
CA TYR A 166 -12.94 -9.68 10.41
C TYR A 166 -12.73 -10.58 11.64
N THR A 167 -12.90 -10.03 12.83
CA THR A 167 -12.88 -10.79 14.08
C THR A 167 -14.07 -10.35 14.93
N PRO A 168 -15.02 -11.24 15.25
CA PRO A 168 -16.15 -10.91 16.12
C PRO A 168 -15.69 -10.43 17.50
N GLU A 169 -16.35 -9.40 18.05
CA GLU A 169 -16.18 -9.05 19.46
C GLU A 169 -17.10 -9.94 20.30
N LEU A 170 -16.52 -10.61 21.32
CA LEU A 170 -17.23 -11.50 22.26
C LEU A 170 -18.09 -10.71 23.26
#